data_AF-A0AAN8RMR0-F1
#
_entry.id   AF-A0AAN8RMR0-F1
#
_cell.length_a   1.000
_cell.length_b   1.000
_cell.length_c   1.000
_cell.angle_alpha   90.00
_cell.angle_beta   90.00
_cell.angle_gamma   90.00
#
_symmetry.space_group_name_H-M   'P 1'
#
loop_
_entity.id
_entity.type
_entity.pdbx_description
1 polymer ?
#
loop_
_entity_poly.entity_id
_entity_poly.type
_entity_poly.pdbx_seq_one_letter_code
_entity_poly.pdbx_strand_id
1 'polypeptide(L)'
;MGVVQLLVEYVAPVFLITSPVTSYADQIWSIHSQRSSLGFSLDIPLIMLVASILRIYYWFGINFEFSLLVQSVIMVFVQTILLKVALDHRPSKSAEAGVPFSSLNGQDAERPYNFWQWRQQRPFWEFLLYFVTTVGILQLLFGTSTFFVSLLGYLALGIEATLPIPQVIANYRNQSCKGFRVSVIVFWLLGDLLKGVFFTYSKTPMVFKLCGLCQFMFDLTLGYQYWAYAEKEAAIEMKKRRSLQIS
;
A
#
# COMPACT_ATOMS: atom_id res chain seq x y z
N MET A 1 -10.20 14.35 -30.68
CA MET A 1 -9.45 13.61 -29.64
C MET A 1 -10.17 12.29 -29.41
N GLY A 2 -9.46 11.17 -29.38
CA GLY A 2 -10.08 9.86 -29.08
C GLY A 2 -10.45 9.75 -27.60
N VAL A 3 -11.46 8.94 -27.26
CA VAL A 3 -11.91 8.72 -25.87
C VAL A 3 -10.74 8.26 -24.98
N VAL A 4 -9.89 7.38 -25.49
CA VAL A 4 -8.68 6.89 -24.79
C VAL A 4 -7.70 8.03 -24.47
N GLN A 5 -7.53 8.97 -25.41
CA GLN A 5 -6.61 10.08 -25.23
C GLN A 5 -7.12 11.06 -24.17
N LEU A 6 -8.43 11.33 -24.14
CA LEU A 6 -9.06 12.14 -23.09
C LEU A 6 -8.89 11.48 -21.70
N LEU A 7 -9.05 10.16 -21.63
CA LEU A 7 -8.82 9.41 -20.39
C LEU A 7 -7.37 9.51 -19.91
N VAL A 8 -6.39 9.39 -20.82
CA VAL A 8 -4.96 9.43 -20.49
C VAL A 8 -4.50 10.85 -20.10
N GLU A 9 -5.00 11.88 -20.79
CA GLU A 9 -4.53 13.26 -20.59
C GLU A 9 -5.16 13.94 -19.36
N TYR A 10 -6.43 13.66 -19.06
CA TYR A 10 -7.18 14.37 -18.02
C TYR A 10 -7.59 13.49 -16.86
N VAL A 11 -8.15 12.31 -17.13
CA VAL A 11 -8.75 11.47 -16.08
C VAL A 11 -7.67 10.72 -15.28
N ALA A 12 -6.72 10.08 -15.97
CA ALA A 12 -5.71 9.27 -15.32
C ALA A 12 -4.80 10.09 -14.38
N PRO A 13 -4.24 11.26 -14.77
CA PRO A 13 -3.43 12.09 -13.87
C PRO A 13 -4.18 12.50 -12.61
N VAL A 14 -5.42 12.99 -12.76
CA VAL A 14 -6.25 13.41 -11.61
C VAL A 14 -6.53 12.22 -10.69
N PHE A 15 -6.91 11.08 -11.26
CA PHE A 15 -7.14 9.86 -10.48
C PHE A 15 -5.88 9.41 -9.73
N LEU A 16 -4.72 9.39 -10.38
CA LEU A 16 -3.45 8.98 -9.76
C LEU A 16 -3.05 9.91 -8.61
N ILE A 17 -3.20 11.22 -8.80
CA ILE A 17 -2.87 12.24 -7.81
C ILE A 17 -3.82 12.17 -6.60
N THR A 18 -5.10 11.92 -6.83
CA THR A 18 -6.14 11.92 -5.78
C THR A 18 -6.30 10.58 -5.07
N SER A 19 -5.95 9.48 -5.72
CA SER A 19 -6.08 8.10 -5.20
C SER A 19 -5.44 7.89 -3.81
N PRO A 20 -4.23 8.39 -3.52
CA PRO A 20 -3.66 8.29 -2.17
C PRO A 20 -4.51 9.02 -1.13
N VAL A 21 -5.00 10.21 -1.46
CA VAL A 21 -5.82 11.00 -0.54
C VAL A 21 -7.10 10.24 -0.22
N THR A 22 -7.82 9.76 -1.23
CA THR A 22 -9.10 9.07 -1.02
C THR A 22 -8.92 7.74 -0.29
N SER A 23 -7.90 6.95 -0.65
CA SER A 23 -7.67 5.62 -0.06
C SER A 23 -7.28 5.66 1.41
N TYR A 24 -6.52 6.67 1.82
CA TYR A 24 -6.02 6.80 3.20
C TYR A 24 -6.81 7.81 4.04
N ALA A 25 -7.58 8.72 3.46
CA ALA A 25 -8.44 9.64 4.21
C ALA A 25 -9.45 8.88 5.08
N ASP A 26 -10.10 7.85 4.53
CA ASP A 26 -11.03 7.00 5.29
C ASP A 26 -10.32 6.30 6.47
N GLN A 27 -9.07 5.87 6.29
CA GLN A 27 -8.28 5.22 7.33
C GLN A 27 -7.88 6.22 8.43
N ILE A 28 -7.40 7.40 8.04
CA ILE A 28 -7.07 8.50 8.95
C ILE A 28 -8.30 8.88 9.78
N TRP A 29 -9.44 9.07 9.11
CA TRP A 29 -10.69 9.43 9.77
C TRP A 29 -11.19 8.32 10.70
N SER A 30 -11.12 7.06 10.29
CA SER A 30 -11.50 5.92 11.13
C SER A 30 -10.67 5.87 12.42
N ILE A 31 -9.34 5.98 12.32
CA ILE A 31 -8.45 5.94 13.49
C ILE A 31 -8.70 7.15 14.41
N HIS A 32 -8.87 8.33 13.83
CA HIS A 32 -9.12 9.55 14.59
C HIS A 32 -10.48 9.52 15.31
N SER A 33 -11.53 9.07 14.63
CA SER A 33 -12.88 8.95 15.17
C SER A 33 -12.96 7.90 16.28
N GLN A 34 -12.32 6.74 16.08
CA GLN A 34 -12.30 5.65 17.06
C GLN A 34 -11.31 5.88 18.21
N ARG A 35 -10.47 6.93 18.12
CA ARG A 35 -9.38 7.23 19.07
C ARG A 35 -8.48 6.04 19.35
N SER A 36 -8.35 5.15 18.38
CA SER A 36 -7.64 3.88 18.51
C SER A 36 -7.10 3.45 17.16
N SER A 37 -5.83 3.08 17.11
CA SER A 37 -5.19 2.45 15.94
C SER A 37 -5.19 0.92 16.02
N LEU A 38 -6.04 0.33 16.85
CA LEU A 38 -6.06 -1.11 17.11
C LEU A 38 -6.46 -1.88 15.84
N GLY A 39 -5.63 -2.83 15.43
CA GLY A 39 -5.82 -3.61 14.19
C GLY A 39 -5.26 -2.96 12.92
N PHE A 40 -4.76 -1.71 12.99
CA PHE A 40 -4.06 -1.06 11.89
C PHE A 40 -2.57 -1.42 11.89
N SER A 41 -2.01 -1.79 10.73
CA SER A 41 -0.58 -2.07 10.60
C SER A 41 0.22 -0.81 10.26
N LEU A 42 1.19 -0.48 11.11
CA LEU A 42 2.13 0.63 10.89
C LEU A 42 3.09 0.36 9.72
N ASP A 43 3.20 -0.88 9.25
CA ASP A 43 4.04 -1.25 8.12
C ASP A 43 3.53 -0.66 6.79
N ILE A 44 2.23 -0.39 6.67
CA ILE A 44 1.65 0.22 5.46
C ILE A 44 2.24 1.62 5.23
N PRO A 45 2.18 2.56 6.21
CA PRO A 45 2.89 3.83 6.08
C PRO A 45 4.39 3.71 5.82
N LEU A 46 5.09 2.73 6.42
CA LEU A 46 6.52 2.53 6.17
C LEU A 46 6.82 2.26 4.70
N ILE A 47 6.19 1.23 4.14
CA ILE A 47 6.41 0.77 2.77
C ILE A 47 6.12 1.93 1.80
N MET A 48 5.00 2.64 2.02
CA MET A 48 4.57 3.73 1.16
C MET A 48 5.45 4.99 1.26
N LEU A 49 5.93 5.33 2.46
CA LEU A 49 6.88 6.43 2.66
C LEU A 49 8.22 6.12 2.00
N VAL A 50 8.78 4.94 2.27
CA VAL A 50 10.06 4.51 1.70
C VAL A 50 9.99 4.49 0.18
N ALA A 51 8.97 3.84 -0.40
CA ALA A 51 8.78 3.79 -1.85
C ALA A 51 8.64 5.19 -2.48
N SER A 52 7.82 6.06 -1.87
CA SER A 52 7.56 7.39 -2.43
C SER A 52 8.74 8.34 -2.30
N ILE A 53 9.51 8.27 -1.20
CA ILE A 53 10.74 9.04 -1.03
C ILE A 53 11.77 8.62 -2.09
N LEU A 54 12.00 7.31 -2.26
CA LEU A 54 12.91 6.80 -3.29
C LEU A 54 12.47 7.23 -4.70
N ARG A 55 11.17 7.22 -4.97
CA ARG A 55 10.60 7.65 -6.26
C ARG A 55 10.81 9.14 -6.53
N ILE A 56 10.74 10.00 -5.51
CA ILE A 56 11.08 11.43 -5.64
C ILE A 56 12.55 11.59 -6.01
N TYR A 57 13.46 10.87 -5.34
CA TYR A 57 14.88 10.90 -5.69
C TYR A 57 15.16 10.33 -7.09
N TYR A 58 14.45 9.28 -7.49
CA TYR A 58 14.54 8.70 -8.83
C TYR A 58 14.19 9.70 -9.92
N TRP A 59 13.21 10.58 -9.67
CA TRP A 59 12.82 11.62 -10.63
C TRP A 59 13.96 12.59 -10.98
N PHE A 60 14.79 12.95 -10.00
CA PHE A 60 15.96 13.81 -10.25
C PHE A 60 17.01 13.16 -11.16
N GLY A 61 17.07 11.82 -11.20
CA GLY A 61 17.95 11.09 -12.11
C GLY A 61 17.32 10.89 -13.49
N ILE A 62 16.07 10.43 -13.54
CA ILE A 62 15.30 10.24 -14.76
C ILE A 62 13.96 10.96 -14.60
N ASN A 63 13.80 12.06 -15.34
CA ASN A 63 12.56 12.83 -15.35
C ASN A 63 11.44 12.02 -16.03
N PHE A 64 10.58 11.40 -15.21
CA PHE A 64 9.33 10.79 -15.66
C PHE A 64 8.16 11.80 -15.52
N GLU A 65 6.97 11.38 -15.97
CA GLU A 65 5.74 12.21 -15.98
C GLU A 65 5.50 12.95 -14.66
N PHE A 66 5.28 14.27 -14.75
CA PHE A 66 5.12 15.16 -13.59
C PHE A 66 3.96 14.74 -12.67
N SER A 67 2.87 14.19 -13.24
CA SER A 67 1.73 13.69 -12.47
C SER A 67 2.10 12.60 -11.47
N LEU A 68 3.06 11.74 -11.79
CA LEU A 68 3.56 10.68 -10.90
C LEU A 68 4.47 11.25 -9.80
N LEU A 69 5.19 12.33 -10.10
CA LEU A 69 5.97 13.05 -9.09
C LEU A 69 5.03 13.68 -8.06
N VAL A 70 4.00 14.40 -8.52
CA VAL A 70 2.97 14.99 -7.65
C VAL A 70 2.29 13.91 -6.81
N GLN A 71 1.93 12.78 -7.42
CA GLN A 71 1.38 11.62 -6.70
C GLN A 71 2.32 11.12 -5.59
N SER A 72 3.63 11.08 -5.83
CA SER A 72 4.63 10.70 -4.82
C SER A 72 4.69 11.68 -3.65
N VAL A 73 4.69 12.99 -3.94
CA VAL A 73 4.73 14.04 -2.92
C VAL A 73 3.47 14.01 -2.06
N ILE A 74 2.30 13.88 -2.68
CA ILE A 74 1.03 13.74 -1.96
C ILE A 74 1.02 12.46 -1.13
N MET A 75 1.51 11.34 -1.66
CA MET A 75 1.62 10.09 -0.92
C MET A 75 2.49 10.27 0.33
N VAL A 76 3.66 10.92 0.22
CA VAL A 76 4.50 11.21 1.40
C VAL A 76 3.72 12.01 2.43
N PHE A 77 3.06 13.10 2.02
CA PHE A 77 2.27 13.93 2.93
C PHE A 77 1.16 13.13 3.63
N VAL A 78 0.32 12.43 2.87
CA VAL A 78 -0.80 11.64 3.41
C VAL A 78 -0.29 10.55 4.36
N GLN A 79 0.79 9.86 4.01
CA GLN A 79 1.35 8.80 4.84
C GLN A 79 2.02 9.32 6.11
N THR A 80 2.64 10.49 6.07
CA THR A 80 3.15 11.13 7.31
C THR A 80 2.01 11.50 8.26
N ILE A 81 0.88 11.99 7.74
CA ILE A 81 -0.32 12.26 8.55
C ILE A 81 -0.88 10.96 9.12
N LEU A 82 -1.05 9.93 8.28
CA LEU A 82 -1.56 8.64 8.72
C LEU A 82 -0.67 8.01 9.80
N LEU A 83 0.66 8.04 9.61
CA LEU A 83 1.62 7.58 10.61
C LEU A 83 1.49 8.37 11.91
N LYS A 84 1.40 9.71 11.84
CA LYS A 84 1.25 10.56 13.02
C LYS A 84 -0.04 10.25 13.79
N VAL A 85 -1.17 10.19 13.09
CA VAL A 85 -2.49 9.90 13.68
C VAL A 85 -2.52 8.49 14.30
N ALA A 86 -1.90 7.51 13.64
CA ALA A 86 -1.80 6.14 14.16
C ALA A 86 -0.91 6.06 15.41
N LEU A 87 0.22 6.78 15.44
CA LEU A 87 1.09 6.83 16.61
C LEU A 87 0.45 7.55 17.81
N ASP A 88 -0.33 8.61 17.56
CA ASP A 88 -1.02 9.38 18.61
C ASP A 88 -2.14 8.60 19.28
N HIS A 89 -2.83 7.73 18.55
CA HIS A 89 -3.95 6.92 19.04
C HIS A 89 -3.55 5.46 19.30
N ARG A 90 -2.26 5.20 19.57
CA ARG A 90 -1.78 3.82 19.76
C ARG A 90 -2.25 3.23 21.10
N PRO A 91 -2.92 2.06 21.08
CA PRO A 91 -3.49 1.44 22.29
C PRO A 91 -2.42 1.07 23.34
N SER A 92 -2.85 0.94 24.60
CA SER A 92 -1.98 0.47 25.69
C SER A 92 -1.68 -1.03 25.54
N LYS A 93 -0.58 -1.52 26.13
CA LYS A 93 -0.18 -2.94 26.05
C LYS A 93 -1.28 -3.92 26.50
N SER A 94 -2.08 -3.53 27.51
CA SER A 94 -3.22 -4.34 27.96
C SER A 94 -4.37 -4.40 26.96
N ALA A 95 -4.58 -3.33 26.19
CA ALA A 95 -5.60 -3.31 25.14
C ALA A 95 -5.17 -4.12 23.90
N GLU A 96 -3.86 -4.19 23.60
CA GLU A 96 -3.30 -5.07 22.56
C GLU A 96 -3.35 -6.57 22.97
N ALA A 97 -3.26 -6.88 24.26
CA ALA A 97 -3.37 -8.25 24.78
C ALA A 97 -4.82 -8.78 24.82
N GLY A 98 -5.82 -7.89 24.81
CA GLY A 98 -7.24 -8.24 24.94
C GLY A 98 -7.97 -8.54 23.63
N VAL A 99 -7.30 -8.47 22.48
CA VAL A 99 -7.93 -8.72 21.17
C VAL A 99 -7.90 -10.23 20.84
N PRO A 100 -9.04 -10.91 20.61
CA PRO A 100 -9.07 -12.35 20.29
C PRO A 100 -8.32 -12.74 19.00
N PHE A 101 -7.85 -11.76 18.23
CA PHE A 101 -7.12 -11.91 16.98
C PHE A 101 -5.70 -11.32 17.02
N SER A 102 -5.24 -10.72 18.13
CA SER A 102 -3.81 -10.34 18.24
C SER A 102 -2.89 -11.56 18.25
N SER A 103 -3.42 -12.73 18.64
CA SER A 103 -2.78 -14.04 18.53
C SER A 103 -2.85 -14.69 17.14
N LEU A 104 -3.61 -14.14 16.18
CA LEU A 104 -3.65 -14.63 14.79
C LEU A 104 -2.64 -13.92 13.87
N ASN A 105 -2.04 -12.83 14.35
CA ASN A 105 -0.70 -12.42 13.93
C ASN A 105 0.34 -13.23 14.72
N GLY A 106 0.41 -14.55 14.47
CA GLY A 106 1.45 -15.45 14.99
C GLY A 106 2.87 -15.14 14.47
N GLN A 107 3.23 -13.86 14.39
CA GLN A 107 4.48 -13.27 13.94
C GLN A 107 4.80 -11.97 14.71
N ASP A 108 4.49 -11.89 16.00
CA ASP A 108 5.38 -11.15 16.92
C ASP A 108 6.66 -11.98 17.14
N ALA A 109 7.27 -12.43 16.04
CA ALA A 109 8.70 -12.71 16.07
C ALA A 109 9.31 -11.34 16.27
N GLU A 110 9.88 -11.10 17.46
CA GLU A 110 10.59 -9.87 17.78
C GLU A 110 11.52 -9.55 16.61
N ARG A 111 11.14 -8.55 15.80
CA ARG A 111 11.93 -8.16 14.64
C ARG A 111 13.29 -7.75 15.17
N PRO A 112 14.40 -8.00 14.46
CA PRO A 112 15.70 -7.49 14.89
C PRO A 112 15.58 -6.01 15.24
N TYR A 113 15.95 -5.65 16.48
CA TYR A 113 15.85 -4.29 17.04
C TYR A 113 14.44 -3.68 17.14
N ASN A 114 13.38 -4.49 17.11
CA ASN A 114 11.98 -4.02 17.09
C ASN A 114 11.72 -3.01 15.97
N PHE A 115 12.34 -3.23 14.81
CA PHE A 115 12.27 -2.31 13.68
C PHE A 115 10.81 -1.98 13.32
N TRP A 116 10.50 -0.69 13.31
CA TRP A 116 9.17 -0.13 13.04
C TRP A 116 8.05 -0.57 14.00
N GLN A 117 8.40 -1.19 15.13
CA GLN A 117 7.48 -1.59 16.20
C GLN A 117 7.70 -0.77 17.48
N TRP A 118 8.60 0.22 17.45
CA TRP A 118 8.97 1.07 18.58
C TRP A 118 7.77 1.73 19.25
N ARG A 119 7.77 1.85 20.59
CA ARG A 119 6.63 2.47 21.31
C ARG A 119 6.65 3.99 21.28
N GLN A 120 7.85 4.55 21.29
CA GLN A 120 8.06 5.99 21.23
C GLN A 120 7.93 6.44 19.78
N GLN A 121 7.33 7.61 19.55
CA GLN A 121 7.18 8.17 18.21
C GLN A 121 8.51 8.69 17.61
N ARG A 122 9.48 9.05 18.46
CA ARG A 122 10.74 9.69 18.04
C ARG A 122 11.58 8.82 17.07
N PRO A 123 11.80 7.51 17.32
CA PRO A 123 12.54 6.64 16.39
C PRO A 123 11.98 6.57 14.97
N PHE A 124 10.66 6.72 14.78
CA PHE A 124 10.04 6.72 13.45
C PHE A 124 10.49 7.93 12.62
N TRP A 125 10.45 9.12 13.24
CA TRP A 125 10.86 10.37 12.58
C TRP A 125 12.38 10.41 12.38
N GLU A 126 13.16 9.91 13.33
CA GLU A 126 14.61 9.78 13.18
C GLU A 126 14.96 8.86 12.02
N PHE A 127 14.33 7.69 11.91
CA PHE A 127 14.52 6.79 10.78
C PHE A 127 14.21 7.47 9.44
N LEU A 128 13.07 8.16 9.33
CA LEU A 128 12.69 8.87 8.10
C LEU A 128 13.71 9.96 7.74
N LEU A 129 14.16 10.74 8.72
CA LEU A 129 15.18 11.77 8.52
C LEU A 129 16.50 11.17 8.04
N TYR A 130 16.97 10.11 8.70
CA TYR A 130 18.19 9.40 8.30
C TYR A 130 18.05 8.79 6.91
N PHE A 131 16.89 8.22 6.59
CA PHE A 131 16.62 7.63 5.28
C PHE A 131 16.67 8.67 4.17
N VAL A 132 15.93 9.78 4.30
CA VAL A 132 15.94 10.90 3.34
C VAL A 132 17.35 11.45 3.16
N THR A 133 18.06 11.70 4.27
CA THR A 133 19.42 12.26 4.22
C THR A 133 20.40 11.29 3.56
N THR A 134 20.32 10.00 3.87
CA THR A 134 21.20 8.97 3.30
C THR A 134 20.98 8.83 1.79
N VAL A 135 19.72 8.72 1.36
CA VAL A 135 19.38 8.65 -0.07
C VAL A 135 19.79 9.94 -0.78
N GLY A 136 19.62 11.11 -0.13
CA GLY A 136 20.08 12.40 -0.65
C GLY A 136 21.60 12.46 -0.84
N ILE A 137 22.39 12.01 0.14
CA ILE A 137 23.85 11.93 0.00
C ILE A 137 24.23 10.97 -1.13
N LEU A 138 23.62 9.78 -1.19
CA LEU A 138 23.87 8.83 -2.27
C LEU A 138 23.50 9.42 -3.65
N GLN A 139 22.42 10.18 -3.74
CA GLN A 139 22.03 10.88 -4.97
C GLN A 139 23.05 11.93 -5.38
N LEU A 140 23.63 12.69 -4.44
CA LEU A 140 24.69 13.66 -4.75
C LEU A 140 25.98 12.99 -5.22
N LEU A 141 26.33 11.83 -4.64
CA LEU A 141 27.55 11.09 -4.98
C LEU A 141 27.43 10.27 -6.28
N PHE A 142 26.28 9.64 -6.51
CA PHE A 142 26.09 8.64 -7.57
C PHE A 142 24.99 8.99 -8.57
N GLY A 143 24.39 10.19 -8.50
CA GLY A 143 23.27 10.58 -9.36
C GLY A 143 23.59 10.65 -10.86
N THR A 144 24.87 10.73 -11.24
CA THR A 144 25.32 10.65 -12.64
C THR A 144 25.39 9.21 -13.17
N SER A 145 25.40 8.22 -12.28
CA SER A 145 25.47 6.80 -12.64
C SER A 145 24.09 6.25 -13.01
N THR A 146 23.94 5.87 -14.28
CA THR A 146 22.72 5.22 -14.78
C THR A 146 22.35 3.96 -13.99
N PHE A 147 23.35 3.21 -13.50
CA PHE A 147 23.12 2.02 -12.70
C PHE A 147 22.45 2.38 -11.37
N PHE A 148 22.97 3.37 -10.65
CA PHE A 148 22.41 3.82 -9.37
C PHE A 148 20.98 4.34 -9.54
N VAL A 149 20.76 5.21 -10.53
CA VAL A 149 19.43 5.78 -10.79
C VAL A 149 18.44 4.68 -11.19
N SER A 150 18.85 3.72 -12.02
CA SER A 150 17.98 2.59 -12.38
C SER A 150 17.65 1.72 -11.18
N LEU A 151 18.65 1.37 -10.37
CA LEU A 151 18.45 0.60 -9.14
C LEU A 151 17.48 1.29 -8.19
N LEU A 152 17.62 2.61 -8.02
CA LEU A 152 16.72 3.42 -7.20
C LEU A 152 15.26 3.32 -7.68
N GLY A 153 15.04 3.41 -8.99
CA GLY A 153 13.71 3.25 -9.60
C GLY A 153 13.12 1.85 -9.40
N TYR A 154 13.93 0.79 -9.59
CA TYR A 154 13.51 -0.60 -9.33
C TYR A 154 13.18 -0.85 -7.87
N LEU A 155 13.96 -0.29 -6.93
CA LEU A 155 13.67 -0.40 -5.51
C LEU A 155 12.41 0.37 -5.13
N ALA A 156 12.26 1.61 -5.59
CA ALA A 156 11.09 2.43 -5.29
C ALA A 156 9.79 1.74 -5.71
N LEU A 157 9.70 1.35 -6.98
CA LEU A 157 8.51 0.74 -7.55
C LEU A 157 8.35 -0.74 -7.15
N GLY A 158 9.46 -1.44 -6.90
CA GLY A 158 9.45 -2.81 -6.39
C GLY A 158 8.88 -2.89 -4.98
N ILE A 159 9.32 -2.00 -4.07
CA ILE A 159 8.78 -1.91 -2.70
C ILE A 159 7.28 -1.62 -2.75
N GLU A 160 6.85 -0.66 -3.58
CA GLU A 160 5.42 -0.36 -3.76
C GLU A 160 4.63 -1.57 -4.32
N ALA A 161 5.23 -2.33 -5.24
CA ALA A 161 4.61 -3.53 -5.82
C ALA A 161 4.45 -4.68 -4.82
N THR A 162 5.20 -4.69 -3.73
CA THR A 162 5.09 -5.74 -2.68
C THR A 162 3.96 -5.48 -1.68
N LEU A 163 3.35 -4.29 -1.68
CA LEU A 163 2.31 -3.94 -0.72
C LEU A 163 1.14 -4.94 -0.64
N PRO A 164 0.64 -5.52 -1.75
CA PRO A 164 -0.47 -6.47 -1.69
C PRO A 164 -0.09 -7.85 -1.11
N ILE A 165 1.20 -8.20 -1.06
CA ILE A 165 1.69 -9.55 -0.73
C ILE A 165 1.21 -10.02 0.66
N PRO A 166 1.33 -9.23 1.75
CA PRO A 166 0.86 -9.66 3.06
C PRO A 166 -0.64 -9.99 3.05
N GLN A 167 -1.44 -9.22 2.30
CA GLN A 167 -2.87 -9.48 2.19
C GLN A 167 -3.16 -10.78 1.42
N VAL A 168 -2.45 -11.03 0.32
CA VAL A 168 -2.56 -12.28 -0.45
C VAL A 168 -2.25 -13.50 0.41
N ILE A 169 -1.18 -13.42 1.22
CA ILE A 169 -0.78 -14.48 2.15
C ILE A 169 -1.81 -14.67 3.27
N ALA A 170 -2.28 -13.57 3.87
CA ALA A 170 -3.27 -13.62 4.95
C ALA A 170 -4.58 -14.25 4.49
N ASN A 171 -5.08 -13.85 3.32
CA ASN A 171 -6.27 -14.43 2.70
C ASN A 171 -6.07 -15.92 2.43
N TYR A 172 -4.90 -16.31 1.88
CA TYR A 172 -4.60 -17.71 1.62
C TYR A 172 -4.55 -18.55 2.90
N ARG A 173 -3.91 -18.04 3.97
CA ARG A 173 -3.79 -18.76 5.24
C ARG A 173 -5.13 -18.87 5.96
N ASN A 174 -5.92 -17.81 5.96
CA ASN A 174 -7.19 -17.76 6.67
C ASN A 174 -8.35 -18.40 5.89
N GLN A 175 -8.16 -18.67 4.59
CA GLN A 175 -9.19 -19.20 3.67
C GLN A 175 -10.52 -18.42 3.75
N SER A 176 -10.46 -17.15 4.11
CA SER A 176 -11.59 -16.26 4.32
C SER A 176 -11.18 -14.83 4.01
N CYS A 177 -12.09 -14.09 3.38
CA CYS A 177 -11.94 -12.66 3.12
C CYS A 177 -12.79 -11.80 4.07
N LYS A 178 -13.16 -12.33 5.25
CA LYS A 178 -13.93 -11.57 6.26
C LYS A 178 -13.20 -10.30 6.67
N GLY A 179 -13.85 -9.16 6.47
CA GLY A 179 -13.30 -7.82 6.75
C GLY A 179 -12.72 -7.09 5.54
N PHE A 180 -12.60 -7.77 4.38
CA PHE A 180 -12.10 -7.14 3.16
C PHE A 180 -13.24 -6.47 2.38
N ARG A 181 -13.15 -5.14 2.18
CA ARG A 181 -14.20 -4.35 1.54
C ARG A 181 -14.15 -4.49 0.01
N VAL A 182 -15.22 -4.97 -0.61
CA VAL A 182 -15.32 -5.14 -2.09
C VAL A 182 -14.98 -3.87 -2.85
N SER A 183 -15.43 -2.72 -2.35
CA SER A 183 -15.17 -1.42 -2.97
C SER A 183 -13.68 -1.12 -3.13
N VAL A 184 -12.85 -1.58 -2.19
CA VAL A 184 -11.39 -1.40 -2.22
C VAL A 184 -10.77 -2.23 -3.34
N ILE A 185 -11.19 -3.48 -3.52
CA ILE A 185 -10.71 -4.36 -4.59
C ILE A 185 -11.03 -3.78 -5.96
N VAL A 186 -12.28 -3.32 -6.14
CA VAL A 186 -12.72 -2.72 -7.40
C VAL A 186 -11.92 -1.46 -7.70
N PHE A 187 -11.67 -0.62 -6.68
CA PHE A 187 -10.88 0.59 -6.83
C PHE A 187 -9.41 0.31 -7.16
N TRP A 188 -8.82 -0.73 -6.57
CA TRP A 188 -7.46 -1.18 -6.86
C TRP A 188 -7.33 -1.71 -8.30
N LEU A 189 -8.19 -2.64 -8.70
CA LEU A 189 -8.20 -3.19 -10.07
C LEU A 189 -8.44 -2.10 -11.13
N LEU A 190 -9.38 -1.19 -10.88
CA LEU A 190 -9.65 -0.07 -11.78
C LEU A 190 -8.45 0.88 -11.85
N GLY A 191 -7.85 1.18 -10.70
CA GLY A 191 -6.67 2.04 -10.63
C GLY A 191 -5.47 1.46 -11.37
N ASP A 192 -5.23 0.15 -11.25
CA ASP A 192 -4.13 -0.53 -11.93
C ASP A 192 -4.37 -0.66 -13.43
N LEU A 193 -5.62 -0.88 -13.86
CA LEU A 193 -5.98 -0.80 -15.28
C LEU A 193 -5.72 0.60 -15.84
N LEU A 194 -6.15 1.65 -15.14
CA LEU A 194 -5.91 3.04 -15.53
C LEU A 194 -4.42 3.37 -15.57
N LYS A 195 -3.63 2.91 -14.59
CA LYS A 195 -2.17 3.03 -14.60
C LYS A 195 -1.56 2.32 -15.81
N GLY A 196 -2.00 1.10 -16.12
CA GLY A 196 -1.52 0.35 -17.27
C GLY A 196 -1.75 1.09 -18.59
N VAL A 197 -2.95 1.65 -18.77
CA VAL A 197 -3.26 2.49 -19.94
C VAL A 197 -2.41 3.76 -19.92
N PHE A 198 -2.28 4.44 -18.78
CA PHE A 198 -1.44 5.63 -18.66
C PHE A 198 0.03 5.35 -19.02
N PHE A 199 0.64 4.29 -18.48
CA PHE A 199 2.04 3.96 -18.75
C PHE A 199 2.32 3.53 -20.19
N THR A 200 1.32 2.95 -20.87
CA THR A 200 1.48 2.53 -22.28
C THR A 200 1.46 3.73 -23.23
N TYR A 201 0.64 4.74 -22.95
CA TYR A 201 0.52 5.95 -23.78
C TYR A 201 1.51 7.06 -23.38
N SER A 202 1.88 7.18 -22.10
CA SER A 202 2.84 8.16 -21.61
C SER A 202 4.29 7.71 -21.79
N LYS A 203 5.23 8.67 -21.86
CA LYS A 203 6.67 8.38 -21.96
C LYS A 203 7.25 8.02 -20.60
N THR A 204 6.82 6.88 -20.05
CA THR A 204 7.31 6.38 -18.76
C THR A 204 8.40 5.32 -18.92
N PRO A 205 9.43 5.31 -18.06
CA PRO A 205 10.46 4.26 -18.03
C PRO A 205 9.87 2.84 -17.90
N MET A 206 10.56 1.84 -18.45
CA MET A 206 10.07 0.45 -18.50
C MET A 206 9.78 -0.14 -17.11
N VAL A 207 10.49 0.31 -16.08
CA VAL A 207 10.27 -0.13 -14.69
C VAL A 207 8.85 0.15 -14.18
N PHE A 208 8.22 1.26 -14.59
CA PHE A 208 6.82 1.54 -14.23
C PHE A 208 5.86 0.53 -14.85
N LYS A 209 6.10 0.15 -16.11
CA LYS A 209 5.29 -0.85 -16.80
C LYS A 209 5.43 -2.23 -16.16
N LEU A 210 6.66 -2.63 -15.85
CA LEU A 210 6.94 -3.93 -15.23
C LEU A 210 6.33 -4.03 -13.82
N CYS A 211 6.64 -3.07 -12.94
CA CYS A 211 6.12 -3.07 -11.58
C CYS A 211 4.59 -2.88 -11.54
N GLY A 212 4.04 -2.02 -12.42
CA GLY A 212 2.59 -1.85 -12.54
C GLY A 212 1.88 -3.11 -13.00
N LEU A 213 2.49 -3.89 -13.91
CA LEU A 213 1.97 -5.21 -14.29
C LEU A 213 2.00 -6.19 -13.11
N CYS A 214 3.09 -6.22 -12.34
CA CYS A 214 3.17 -7.05 -11.13
C CYS A 214 2.10 -6.68 -10.10
N GLN A 215 1.85 -5.39 -9.87
CA GLN A 215 0.78 -4.90 -9.00
C GLN A 215 -0.58 -5.41 -9.46
N PHE A 216 -0.87 -5.23 -10.75
CA PHE A 216 -2.13 -5.69 -11.34
C PHE A 216 -2.32 -7.21 -11.18
N MET A 217 -1.26 -8.01 -11.29
CA MET A 217 -1.34 -9.45 -11.06
C MET A 217 -1.65 -9.80 -9.59
N PHE A 218 -1.09 -9.08 -8.62
CA PHE A 218 -1.42 -9.28 -7.22
C PHE A 218 -2.87 -8.89 -6.92
N ASP A 219 -3.35 -7.79 -7.49
CA ASP A 219 -4.72 -7.33 -7.30
C ASP A 219 -5.73 -8.26 -7.97
N LEU A 220 -5.42 -8.83 -9.14
CA LEU A 220 -6.21 -9.91 -9.75
C LEU A 220 -6.25 -11.15 -8.85
N THR A 221 -5.13 -11.49 -8.21
CA THR A 221 -5.06 -12.62 -7.27
C THR A 221 -5.97 -12.36 -6.06
N LEU A 222 -5.97 -11.14 -5.51
CA LEU A 222 -6.87 -10.74 -4.44
C LEU A 222 -8.33 -10.79 -4.86
N GLY A 223 -8.64 -10.33 -6.07
CA GLY A 223 -9.99 -10.43 -6.65
C GLY A 223 -10.45 -11.89 -6.79
N TYR A 224 -9.58 -12.76 -7.27
CA TYR A 224 -9.86 -14.20 -7.37
C TYR A 224 -10.07 -14.85 -6.00
N GLN A 225 -9.18 -14.58 -5.03
CA GLN A 225 -9.31 -15.10 -3.66
C GLN A 225 -10.63 -14.67 -3.03
N TYR A 226 -11.03 -13.40 -3.23
CA TYR A 226 -12.29 -12.88 -2.73
C TYR A 226 -13.49 -13.65 -3.27
N TRP A 227 -13.54 -13.86 -4.59
CA TRP A 227 -14.62 -14.62 -5.22
C TRP A 227 -14.64 -16.09 -4.75
N ALA A 228 -13.49 -16.76 -4.77
CA ALA A 228 -13.38 -18.17 -4.41
C ALA A 228 -13.75 -18.45 -2.94
N TYR A 229 -13.36 -17.57 -2.00
CA TYR A 229 -13.67 -17.75 -0.59
C TYR A 229 -15.10 -17.33 -0.24
N ALA A 230 -15.69 -16.36 -0.96
CA ALA A 230 -17.09 -16.02 -0.83
C ALA A 230 -18.00 -17.21 -1.18
N GLU A 231 -17.69 -17.95 -2.24
CA GLU A 231 -18.42 -19.17 -2.61
C GLU A 231 -18.30 -20.28 -1.55
N LYS A 232 -17.11 -20.48 -1.00
CA LYS A 232 -16.89 -21.46 0.08
C LYS A 232 -17.72 -21.13 1.32
N GLU A 233 -17.76 -19.87 1.74
CA GLU A 233 -18.55 -19.44 2.90
C GLU A 233 -20.05 -19.64 2.66
N ALA A 234 -20.55 -19.27 1.48
CA ALA A 234 -21.96 -19.48 1.10
C ALA A 234 -22.36 -20.96 1.08
N ALA A 235 -21.47 -21.84 0.59
CA ALA A 235 -21.70 -23.29 0.58
C ALA A 235 -21.79 -23.89 2.00
N ILE A 236 -20.93 -23.43 2.92
CA ILE A 236 -20.96 -23.85 4.32
C ILE A 236 -22.27 -23.41 5.00
N GLU A 237 -22.70 -22.17 4.77
CA GLU A 237 -23.92 -21.64 5.37
C GLU A 237 -25.17 -22.37 4.85
N MET A 238 -25.25 -22.67 3.55
CA MET A 238 -26.31 -23.48 2.99
C MET A 238 -26.38 -24.89 3.61
N LYS A 239 -25.23 -25.53 3.82
CA LYS A 239 -25.16 -26.85 4.47
C LYS A 239 -25.67 -26.79 5.92
N LYS A 240 -25.31 -25.75 6.67
CA LYS A 240 -25.77 -25.52 8.05
C LYS A 240 -27.28 -25.27 8.12
N ARG A 241 -27.84 -24.49 7.19
CA ARG A 241 -29.29 -24.26 7.11
C ARG A 241 -30.06 -25.54 6.82
N ARG A 242 -29.55 -26.39 5.90
CA ARG A 242 -30.16 -27.70 5.61
C ARG A 242 -30.15 -28.64 6.82
N SER A 243 -29.06 -28.70 7.59
CA SER A 243 -29.03 -29.55 8.80
C SER A 243 -29.99 -29.08 9.89
N LEU A 244 -30.27 -27.77 9.99
CA LEU A 244 -31.21 -27.22 10.97
C LEU A 244 -32.68 -27.43 10.57
N GLN A 245 -32.97 -27.66 9.29
CA GLN A 245 -34.33 -27.97 8.81
C GLN A 245 -34.69 -29.45 8.89
N ILE A 246 -33.69 -30.33 9.11
CA ILE A 246 -33.88 -31.79 9.19
C ILE A 246 -33.90 -32.27 10.66
N SER A 247 -33.52 -31.42 11.61
CA SER A 247 -33.64 -31.63 13.06
C SER A 247 -34.91 -31.04 13.62
#